data_AF-A0A445BHB7-F1
#
_entry.id   AF-A0A445BHB7-F1
#
_cell.length_a   1.000
_cell.length_b   1.000
_cell.length_c   1.000
_cell.angle_alpha   90.00
_cell.angle_beta   90.00
_cell.angle_gamma   90.00
#
_symmetry.space_group_name_H-M   'P 1'
#
loop_
_entity.id
_entity.type
_entity.pdbx_description
1 polymer ?
#
loop_
_entity_poly.entity_id
_entity_poly.type
_entity_poly.pdbx_seq_one_letter_code
_entity_poly.pdbx_strand_id
1 'polypeptide(L)'
;MYHLTGPANLPYDIWTLIAGRTGAHSVRDLCNLRMSCTTARNAGDEDFVYRCANIPIWDQRWWSVSPMHQPRRNFLARCRQSGHLEVLFRSTVSDLFLGGCRFAGMETMNVVAAQGHSAA
;
A
#
# COMPACT_ATOMS: atom_id res chain seq x y z
N MET A 1 1.46 -41.51 9.45
CA MET A 1 1.08 -40.91 8.15
C MET A 1 0.32 -39.63 8.44
N TYR A 2 0.92 -38.48 8.18
CA TYR A 2 0.26 -37.19 8.37
C TYR A 2 -0.57 -36.89 7.12
N HIS A 3 -1.89 -36.86 7.28
CA HIS A 3 -2.78 -36.30 6.26
C HIS A 3 -2.60 -34.78 6.26
N LEU A 4 -1.87 -34.24 5.28
CA LEU A 4 -1.99 -32.82 4.92
C LEU A 4 -3.30 -32.63 4.16
N THR A 5 -4.34 -32.23 4.88
CA THR A 5 -5.62 -31.79 4.33
C THR A 5 -5.64 -30.27 4.21
N GLY A 6 -5.65 -29.75 2.97
CA GLY A 6 -5.85 -28.33 2.63
C GLY A 6 -4.61 -27.44 2.80
N PRO A 7 -4.53 -26.28 2.11
CA PRO A 7 -3.46 -25.32 2.35
C PRO A 7 -3.45 -25.00 3.85
N ALA A 8 -2.35 -25.38 4.51
CA ALA A 8 -2.16 -25.37 5.95
C ALA A 8 -2.78 -24.12 6.61
N ASN A 9 -3.58 -24.34 7.65
CA ASN A 9 -4.25 -23.28 8.42
C ASN A 9 -3.21 -22.42 9.18
N LEU A 10 -2.48 -21.57 8.45
CA LEU A 10 -1.65 -20.52 9.04
C LEU A 10 -2.58 -19.57 9.81
N PRO A 11 -2.17 -19.09 11.00
CA PRO A 11 -2.88 -18.03 11.69
C PRO A 11 -3.05 -16.81 10.79
N TYR A 12 -4.16 -16.08 10.97
CA TYR A 12 -4.50 -14.93 10.12
C TYR A 12 -3.39 -13.86 10.13
N ASP A 13 -2.77 -13.60 11.28
CA ASP A 13 -1.65 -12.65 11.38
C ASP A 13 -0.46 -13.05 10.51
N ILE A 14 -0.20 -14.36 10.38
CA ILE A 14 0.87 -14.86 9.51
C ILE A 14 0.50 -14.66 8.04
N TRP A 15 -0.76 -14.85 7.67
CA TRP A 15 -1.24 -14.48 6.33
C TRP A 15 -1.06 -13.00 6.04
N THR A 16 -1.38 -12.13 7.01
CA THR A 16 -1.23 -10.67 6.88
C THR A 16 0.23 -10.27 6.72
N LEU A 17 1.15 -10.93 7.45
CA LEU A 17 2.59 -10.72 7.28
C LEU A 17 3.10 -11.20 5.92
N ILE A 18 2.64 -12.35 5.44
CA ILE A 18 2.98 -12.86 4.10
C ILE A 18 2.48 -11.87 3.04
N ALA A 19 1.23 -11.42 3.14
CA ALA A 19 0.66 -10.46 2.21
C ALA A 19 1.39 -9.11 2.24
N GLY A 20 1.71 -8.59 3.43
CA GLY A 20 2.48 -7.35 3.60
C GLY A 20 3.86 -7.43 2.97
N ARG A 21 4.60 -8.53 3.22
CA ARG A 21 5.92 -8.76 2.60
C ARG A 21 5.82 -8.94 1.09
N THR A 22 4.78 -9.62 0.61
CA THR A 22 4.52 -9.79 -0.82
C THR A 22 4.23 -8.45 -1.48
N GLY A 23 3.38 -7.63 -0.88
CA GLY A 23 3.07 -6.28 -1.34
C GLY A 23 4.30 -5.36 -1.35
N ALA A 24 5.14 -5.45 -0.33
CA ALA A 24 6.42 -4.72 -0.24
C ALA A 24 7.44 -5.15 -1.30
N HIS A 25 7.31 -6.35 -1.86
CA HIS A 25 8.13 -6.78 -2.98
C HIS A 25 7.51 -6.33 -4.30
N SER A 26 6.20 -6.59 -4.48
CA SER A 26 5.50 -6.41 -5.74
C SER A 26 3.99 -6.37 -5.53
N VAL A 27 3.36 -5.25 -5.90
CA VAL A 27 1.89 -5.12 -5.92
C VAL A 27 1.26 -6.16 -6.85
N ARG A 28 1.95 -6.56 -7.93
CA ARG A 28 1.48 -7.61 -8.83
C ARG A 28 1.40 -8.96 -8.13
N ASP A 29 2.41 -9.30 -7.33
CA ASP A 29 2.44 -10.57 -6.60
C ASP A 29 1.41 -10.57 -5.48
N LEU A 30 1.15 -9.42 -4.84
CA LEU A 30 0.05 -9.26 -3.90
C LEU A 30 -1.31 -9.51 -4.57
N CYS A 31 -1.53 -8.99 -5.77
CA CYS A 31 -2.75 -9.28 -6.53
C CYS A 31 -2.90 -10.78 -6.82
N ASN A 32 -1.82 -11.45 -7.22
CA ASN A 32 -1.82 -12.89 -7.45
C ASN A 32 -2.14 -13.67 -6.16
N LEU A 33 -1.52 -13.29 -5.05
CA LEU A 33 -1.75 -13.89 -3.73
C LEU A 33 -3.23 -13.74 -3.31
N ARG A 34 -3.83 -12.57 -3.49
CA ARG A 34 -5.25 -12.32 -3.18
C ARG A 34 -6.22 -13.13 -4.04
N MET A 35 -5.80 -13.57 -5.22
CA MET A 35 -6.61 -14.44 -6.09
C MET A 35 -6.50 -15.93 -5.72
N SER A 36 -5.56 -16.32 -4.86
CA SER A 36 -5.29 -17.73 -4.54
C SER A 36 -6.34 -18.38 -3.63
N CYS A 37 -6.79 -17.69 -2.58
CA CYS A 37 -7.81 -18.17 -1.66
C CYS A 37 -8.45 -17.04 -0.85
N THR A 38 -9.60 -17.31 -0.22
CA THR A 38 -10.34 -16.32 0.58
C THR A 38 -9.52 -15.79 1.75
N THR A 39 -8.76 -16.64 2.45
CA THR A 39 -7.94 -16.20 3.59
C THR A 39 -6.83 -15.24 3.14
N ALA A 40 -6.13 -15.57 2.06
CA ALA A 40 -5.11 -14.70 1.46
C ALA A 40 -5.70 -13.40 0.91
N ARG A 41 -6.92 -13.47 0.36
CA ARG A 41 -7.67 -12.27 -0.07
C ARG A 41 -7.93 -11.33 1.09
N ASN A 42 -8.52 -11.84 2.17
CA ASN A 42 -8.88 -11.06 3.35
C ASN A 42 -7.62 -10.46 4.01
N ALA A 43 -6.60 -11.29 4.22
CA ALA A 43 -5.32 -10.82 4.78
C ALA A 43 -4.64 -9.77 3.89
N GLY A 44 -4.74 -9.91 2.57
CA GLY A 44 -4.24 -8.93 1.60
C GLY A 44 -5.04 -7.62 1.53
N ASP A 45 -6.19 -7.54 2.20
CA ASP A 45 -7.02 -6.34 2.31
C ASP A 45 -6.84 -5.59 3.65
N GLU A 46 -5.95 -6.07 4.53
CA GLU A 46 -5.60 -5.40 5.79
C GLU A 46 -4.83 -4.10 5.57
N ASP A 47 -5.09 -3.09 6.42
CA ASP A 47 -4.43 -1.78 6.35
C ASP A 47 -2.89 -1.87 6.48
N PHE A 48 -2.39 -2.88 7.20
CA PHE A 48 -0.97 -3.15 7.27
C PHE A 48 -0.36 -3.44 5.90
N VAL A 49 -1.04 -4.21 5.05
CA VAL A 49 -0.55 -4.58 3.71
C VAL A 49 -0.46 -3.34 2.82
N TYR A 50 -1.48 -2.48 2.88
CA TYR A 50 -1.49 -1.21 2.14
C TYR A 50 -0.42 -0.23 2.62
N ARG A 51 0.02 -0.29 3.88
CA ARG A 51 1.16 0.49 4.40
C ARG A 51 2.51 -0.01 3.89
N CYS A 52 2.63 -1.30 3.65
CA CYS A 52 3.88 -1.94 3.23
C CYS A 52 4.08 -1.97 1.71
N ALA A 53 3.03 -1.75 0.92
CA ALA A 53 3.05 -1.95 -0.53
C ALA A 53 4.18 -1.17 -1.23
N ASN A 54 4.89 -1.81 -2.16
CA ASN A 54 5.91 -1.11 -2.96
C ASN A 54 5.27 -0.40 -4.15
N ILE A 55 5.37 0.93 -4.15
CA ILE A 55 4.70 1.82 -5.08
C ILE A 55 5.77 2.51 -5.95
N PRO A 56 5.97 2.05 -7.20
CA PRO A 56 7.04 2.57 -8.06
C PRO A 56 6.88 4.07 -8.35
N ILE A 57 8.02 4.78 -8.42
CA ILE A 57 8.11 6.25 -8.57
C ILE A 57 7.51 6.72 -9.91
N TRP A 58 7.79 5.98 -10.99
CA TRP A 58 7.51 6.37 -12.39
C TRP A 58 6.02 6.49 -12.75
N ASP A 59 5.15 6.08 -11.85
CA ASP A 59 3.78 5.73 -12.15
C ASP A 59 2.81 6.79 -11.55
N GLN A 60 3.32 7.73 -10.74
CA GLN A 60 2.49 8.73 -10.06
C GLN A 60 1.81 9.76 -10.97
N ARG A 61 2.53 10.29 -11.97
CA ARG A 61 1.93 11.24 -12.92
C ARG A 61 0.87 10.57 -13.79
N TRP A 62 0.91 9.24 -13.95
CA TRP A 62 -0.10 8.46 -14.65
C TRP A 62 -1.31 8.14 -13.76
N TRP A 63 -1.12 8.01 -12.44
CA TRP A 63 -2.18 7.60 -11.52
C TRP A 63 -3.15 8.70 -11.13
N SER A 64 -2.72 9.97 -11.10
CA SER A 64 -3.57 11.10 -10.73
C SER A 64 -4.55 11.52 -11.85
N VAL A 65 -4.22 11.25 -13.11
CA VAL A 65 -4.90 11.84 -14.28
C VAL A 65 -5.48 10.84 -15.27
N SER A 66 -5.18 9.54 -15.20
CA SER A 66 -5.73 8.56 -16.13
C SER A 66 -7.08 7.97 -15.66
N PRO A 67 -8.21 8.22 -16.37
CA PRO A 67 -9.49 7.59 -16.08
C PRO A 67 -9.49 6.07 -16.34
N MET A 68 -8.51 5.56 -17.10
CA MET A 68 -8.42 4.16 -17.52
C MET A 68 -8.02 3.20 -16.41
N HIS A 69 -7.69 3.67 -15.20
CA HIS A 69 -7.17 2.83 -14.12
C HIS A 69 -7.87 3.06 -12.76
N GLN A 70 -9.21 3.02 -12.73
CA GLN A 70 -9.98 3.08 -11.48
C GLN A 70 -9.51 2.10 -10.39
N PRO A 71 -9.16 0.82 -10.69
CA PRO A 71 -8.63 -0.08 -9.66
C PRO A 71 -7.31 0.40 -9.03
N ARG A 72 -6.43 1.04 -9.83
CA ARG A 72 -5.16 1.59 -9.32
C ARG A 72 -5.38 2.84 -8.47
N ARG A 73 -6.34 3.70 -8.85
CA ARG A 73 -6.73 4.87 -8.04
C ARG A 73 -7.29 4.44 -6.70
N ASN A 74 -8.14 3.41 -6.68
CA ASN A 74 -8.67 2.83 -5.44
C ASN A 74 -7.56 2.26 -4.57
N PHE A 75 -6.57 1.57 -5.17
CA PHE A 75 -5.43 1.03 -4.42
C PHE A 75 -4.61 2.14 -3.74
N LEU A 76 -4.26 3.21 -4.45
CA LEU A 76 -3.52 4.33 -3.86
C LEU A 76 -4.33 5.08 -2.81
N ALA A 77 -5.64 5.24 -3.02
CA ALA A 77 -6.52 5.81 -2.02
C ALA A 77 -6.52 4.95 -0.74
N ARG A 78 -6.53 3.62 -0.86
CA ARG A 78 -6.36 2.71 0.28
C ARG A 78 -4.98 2.86 0.93
N CYS A 79 -3.89 2.88 0.17
CA CYS A 79 -2.55 3.16 0.72
C CYS A 79 -2.50 4.47 1.50
N ARG A 80 -3.08 5.56 0.97
CA ARG A 80 -3.17 6.83 1.68
C ARG A 80 -3.98 6.71 2.98
N GLN A 81 -5.17 6.13 2.92
CA GLN A 81 -6.05 5.94 4.09
C GLN A 81 -5.40 5.10 5.18
N SER A 82 -4.67 4.06 4.79
CA SER A 82 -3.96 3.18 5.73
C SER A 82 -2.68 3.82 6.30
N GLY A 83 -2.25 4.99 5.80
CA GLY A 83 -1.08 5.70 6.31
C GLY A 83 0.24 5.34 5.64
N HIS A 84 0.22 4.95 4.36
CA HIS A 84 1.43 4.66 3.60
C HIS A 84 2.33 5.90 3.50
N LEU A 85 3.53 5.81 4.07
CA LEU A 85 4.44 6.95 4.21
C LEU A 85 4.90 7.56 2.90
N GLU A 86 5.35 6.76 1.92
CA GLU A 86 5.76 7.28 0.61
C GLU A 86 4.61 8.01 -0.11
N VAL A 87 3.39 7.45 -0.08
CA VAL A 87 2.22 8.07 -0.71
C VAL A 87 1.90 9.41 -0.04
N LEU A 88 1.94 9.45 1.29
CA LEU A 88 1.76 10.69 2.05
C LEU A 88 2.85 11.70 1.71
N PHE A 89 4.13 11.31 1.79
CA PHE A 89 5.28 12.15 1.48
C PHE A 89 5.15 12.79 0.09
N ARG A 90 4.95 11.97 -0.95
CA ARG A 90 4.86 12.46 -2.32
C ARG A 90 3.63 13.34 -2.52
N SER A 91 2.50 13.03 -1.87
CA SER A 91 1.31 13.88 -1.93
C SER A 91 1.53 15.22 -1.25
N THR A 92 2.22 15.22 -0.10
CA THR A 92 2.60 16.43 0.64
C THR A 92 3.56 17.30 -0.16
N VAL A 93 4.57 16.72 -0.80
CA VAL A 93 5.47 17.44 -1.70
C VAL A 93 4.67 18.10 -2.83
N SER A 94 3.72 17.38 -3.43
CA SER A 94 2.81 17.95 -4.43
C SER A 94 1.98 19.11 -3.86
N ASP A 95 1.38 18.97 -2.68
CA ASP A 95 0.54 20.02 -2.08
C ASP A 95 1.36 21.26 -1.71
N LEU A 96 2.59 21.08 -1.24
CA LEU A 96 3.51 22.14 -0.82
C LEU A 96 4.06 22.95 -2.01
N PHE A 97 4.46 22.26 -3.08
CA PHE A 97 5.17 22.88 -4.20
C PHE A 97 4.30 23.15 -5.44
N LEU A 98 3.23 22.37 -5.64
CA LEU A 98 2.38 22.45 -6.84
C LEU A 98 0.94 22.92 -6.51
N GLY A 99 0.40 22.56 -5.35
CA GLY A 99 -1.01 22.79 -4.99
C GLY A 99 -1.32 24.08 -4.23
N GLY A 100 -0.31 24.76 -3.67
CA GLY A 100 -0.50 26.01 -2.91
C GLY A 100 -1.09 25.84 -1.49
N CYS A 101 -1.47 24.63 -1.08
CA CYS A 101 -2.03 24.31 0.24
C CYS A 101 -0.93 24.02 1.28
N ARG A 102 -0.11 25.04 1.58
CA ARG A 102 1.10 24.91 2.41
C ARG A 102 0.84 24.36 3.82
N PHE A 103 -0.25 24.76 4.46
CA PHE A 103 -0.53 24.38 5.86
C PHE A 103 -0.83 22.88 6.01
N ALA A 104 -1.74 22.34 5.22
CA ALA A 104 -2.07 20.90 5.22
C ALA A 104 -0.87 20.03 4.79
N GLY A 105 -0.05 20.55 3.85
CA GLY A 105 1.22 19.93 3.48
C GLY A 105 2.16 19.82 4.67
N MET A 106 2.41 20.91 5.40
CA MET A 106 3.34 20.89 6.54
C MET A 106 2.89 19.97 7.68
N GLU A 107 1.60 19.92 8.00
CA GLU A 107 1.07 19.01 9.02
C GLU A 107 1.35 17.54 8.66
N THR A 108 1.08 17.16 7.42
CA THR A 108 1.33 15.80 6.92
C THR A 108 2.83 15.50 6.87
N MET A 109 3.68 16.48 6.52
CA MET A 109 5.14 16.33 6.49
C MET A 109 5.70 16.01 7.88
N ASN A 110 5.17 16.63 8.93
CA ASN A 110 5.60 16.35 10.31
C ASN A 110 5.32 14.90 10.70
N VAL A 111 4.18 14.34 10.28
CA VAL A 111 3.85 12.93 10.52
C VAL A 111 4.82 12.01 9.79
N VAL A 112 5.11 12.30 8.53
CA VAL A 112 6.05 11.51 7.71
C VAL A 112 7.47 11.56 8.30
N ALA A 113 7.92 12.74 8.72
CA ALA A 113 9.23 12.94 9.34
C ALA A 113 9.34 12.25 10.71
N ALA A 114 8.31 12.33 11.55
CA ALA A 114 8.27 11.66 12.85
C ALA A 114 8.35 10.13 12.74
N GLN A 115 7.90 9.56 11.62
CA GLN A 115 7.99 8.12 11.34
C GLN A 115 9.29 7.73 10.62
N GLY A 116 10.22 8.66 10.43
CA GLY A 116 11.57 8.38 9.89
C GLY A 116 11.59 8.00 8.41
N HIS A 117 10.58 8.42 7.64
CA HIS A 117 10.53 8.10 6.21
C HIS A 117 11.76 8.67 5.48
N SER A 118 12.53 7.78 4.85
CA SER A 118 13.61 8.15 3.94
C SER A 118 13.09 8.02 2.52
N ALA A 119 13.12 9.12 1.75
CA ALA A 119 12.70 9.11 0.35
C ALA A 119 13.58 8.13 -0.45
N ALA A 120 12.93 7.30 -1.26
CA ALA A 120 13.57 6.30 -2.12
C ALA A 120 13.85 6.81 -3.54
#